data_AF-A0A7S1KAV6-F1
#
_entry.id   AF-A0A7S1KAV6-F1
#
_cell.length_a   1.000
_cell.length_b   1.000
_cell.length_c   1.000
_cell.angle_alpha   90.00
_cell.angle_beta   90.00
_cell.angle_gamma   90.00
#
_symmetry.space_group_name_H-M   'P 1'
#
loop_
_entity.id
_entity.type
_entity.pdbx_description
1 polymer ?
#
loop_
_entity_poly.entity_id
_entity_poly.type
_entity_poly.pdbx_seq_one_letter_code
_entity_poly.pdbx_strand_id
1 'polypeptide(L)'
;SNVDKPPTVVVYPPNPIPAYPYTGSLTKKDLAGHLTRHIPSNVVVIEPAKMDEFLTTHIAVPKVLLFSNKQKPPVLFNALSNEFKDKLDFGFISQEHTELVKKFKVTTFPKLLVKRVDKKDEHYKGDMKFTPMFEWLNVFSETFVKGGGFADHGPAGEAGAAGGADAKPWLVQSIPELTKASQHDVCFKQKGLCVIYLKRGDTLAADEEKMLEDLKAKFVSHLADRGVTFYWMWMNMDVEKEFHTLFEVEKYPSVVVFNNKKDRKRFTKMGDDKDATSDNIKDLLDKILGGDARFKNVPDMPKWADRAQKKEKDEL
;
A
#
# COMPACT_ATOMS: atom_id res chain seq x y z
N SER A 1 24.54 -42.82 10.87
CA SER A 1 25.13 -41.70 11.63
C SER A 1 25.73 -42.26 12.90
N ASN A 2 27.06 -42.30 13.02
CA ASN A 2 27.75 -42.77 14.22
C ASN A 2 27.62 -41.72 15.33
N VAL A 3 26.91 -42.07 16.40
CA VAL A 3 26.73 -41.25 17.61
C VAL A 3 27.40 -41.99 18.77
N ASP A 4 28.73 -42.03 18.78
CA ASP A 4 29.49 -42.92 19.70
C ASP A 4 30.02 -42.23 20.97
N LYS A 5 29.65 -40.97 21.26
CA LYS A 5 30.00 -40.31 22.54
C LYS A 5 28.86 -39.42 23.09
N PRO A 6 28.10 -39.87 24.10
CA PRO A 6 27.15 -39.00 24.78
C PRO A 6 27.86 -37.97 25.67
N PRO A 7 27.32 -36.74 25.82
CA PRO A 7 26.19 -36.18 25.07
C PRO A 7 26.63 -35.54 23.74
N THR A 8 26.01 -35.96 22.63
CA THR A 8 26.16 -35.34 21.30
C THR A 8 24.82 -34.72 20.88
N VAL A 9 24.84 -33.45 20.44
CA VAL A 9 23.67 -32.79 19.84
C VAL A 9 23.70 -33.01 18.34
N VAL A 10 22.60 -33.44 17.73
CA VAL A 10 22.47 -33.59 16.27
C VAL A 10 21.58 -32.48 15.73
N VAL A 11 22.03 -31.77 14.70
CA VAL A 11 21.30 -30.68 14.05
C VAL A 11 20.58 -31.23 12.82
N TYR A 12 19.29 -30.93 12.73
CA TYR A 12 18.42 -31.24 11.58
C TYR A 12 18.05 -29.93 10.88
N PRO A 13 18.87 -29.44 9.94
CA PRO A 13 18.58 -28.22 9.20
C PRO A 13 17.46 -28.45 8.15
N PRO A 14 16.87 -27.37 7.60
CA PRO A 14 15.96 -27.48 6.46
C PRO A 14 16.63 -28.16 5.26
N ASN A 15 15.83 -28.88 4.48
CA ASN A 15 16.28 -29.49 3.24
C ASN A 15 16.92 -28.44 2.31
N PRO A 16 18.02 -28.77 1.60
CA PRO A 16 18.56 -30.12 1.35
C PRO A 16 19.72 -30.55 2.28
N ILE A 17 20.02 -29.80 3.34
CA ILE A 17 21.21 -30.07 4.16
C ILE A 17 20.98 -31.35 5.00
N PRO A 18 21.84 -32.38 4.92
CA PRO A 18 21.70 -33.58 5.74
C PRO A 18 21.91 -33.30 7.23
N ALA A 19 21.34 -34.13 8.10
CA ALA A 19 21.57 -34.04 9.54
C ALA A 19 23.06 -34.27 9.89
N TYR A 20 23.61 -33.50 10.81
CA TYR A 20 25.01 -33.59 11.23
C TYR A 20 25.18 -33.39 12.74
N PRO A 21 26.21 -33.99 13.37
CA PRO A 21 26.51 -33.76 14.78
C PRO A 21 27.06 -32.35 14.98
N TYR A 22 26.55 -31.63 15.98
CA TYR A 22 27.10 -30.35 16.42
C TYR A 22 28.39 -30.58 17.21
N THR A 23 29.48 -29.99 16.73
CA THR A 23 30.82 -30.12 17.33
C THR A 23 31.27 -28.89 18.11
N GLY A 24 30.39 -27.89 18.26
CA GLY A 24 30.70 -26.66 19.00
C GLY A 24 30.46 -26.76 20.50
N SER A 25 30.67 -25.65 21.20
CA SER A 25 30.45 -25.53 22.63
C SER A 25 28.95 -25.65 22.97
N LEU A 26 28.61 -26.46 23.98
CA LEU A 26 27.22 -26.70 24.41
C LEU A 26 26.65 -25.58 25.31
N THR A 27 27.01 -24.32 25.06
CA THR A 27 26.38 -23.19 25.75
C THR A 27 25.10 -22.77 25.04
N LYS A 28 24.14 -22.18 25.79
CA LYS A 28 22.91 -21.64 25.20
C LYS A 28 23.20 -20.65 24.07
N LYS A 29 24.25 -19.83 24.20
CA LYS A 29 24.63 -18.80 23.22
C LYS A 29 25.15 -19.43 21.94
N ASP A 30 26.08 -20.37 22.03
CA ASP A 30 26.75 -20.96 20.87
C ASP A 30 25.79 -21.88 20.11
N LEU A 31 24.97 -22.63 20.83
CA LEU A 31 23.95 -23.48 20.24
C LEU A 31 22.86 -22.63 19.55
N ALA A 32 22.33 -21.60 20.22
CA ALA A 32 21.35 -20.70 19.61
C ALA A 32 21.93 -19.97 18.39
N GLY A 33 23.18 -19.48 18.47
CA GLY A 33 23.87 -18.82 17.36
C GLY A 33 24.12 -19.75 16.17
N HIS A 34 24.28 -21.05 16.41
CA HIS A 34 24.39 -22.06 15.35
C HIS A 34 23.04 -22.38 14.72
N LEU A 35 22.02 -22.62 15.53
CA LEU A 35 20.68 -23.01 15.06
C LEU A 35 19.98 -21.89 14.29
N THR A 36 20.13 -20.64 14.73
CA THR A 36 19.47 -19.48 14.10
C THR A 36 19.92 -19.20 12.67
N ARG A 37 21.09 -19.70 12.26
CA ARG A 37 21.58 -19.59 10.87
C ARG A 37 20.76 -20.42 9.87
N HIS A 38 20.05 -21.43 10.37
CA HIS A 38 19.21 -22.30 9.56
C HIS A 38 17.76 -21.85 9.49
N ILE A 39 17.41 -20.73 10.12
CA ILE A 39 16.08 -20.14 10.01
C ILE A 39 15.98 -19.47 8.64
N PRO A 40 15.15 -19.98 7.70
CA PRO A 40 14.99 -19.34 6.40
C PRO A 40 14.36 -17.96 6.57
N SER A 41 14.52 -17.11 5.57
CA SER A 41 13.92 -15.78 5.54
C SER A 41 12.95 -15.70 4.37
N ASN A 42 11.69 -15.39 4.65
CA ASN A 42 10.72 -14.93 3.64
C ASN A 42 10.60 -13.39 3.66
N VAL A 43 11.53 -12.71 4.36
CA VAL A 43 11.58 -11.25 4.43
C VAL A 43 12.23 -10.70 3.16
N VAL A 44 11.55 -9.76 2.51
CA VAL A 44 12.09 -8.96 1.41
C VAL A 44 12.83 -7.76 2.00
N VAL A 45 14.10 -7.58 1.65
CA VAL A 45 14.83 -6.33 1.94
C VAL A 45 14.42 -5.30 0.91
N ILE A 46 13.83 -4.19 1.35
CA ILE A 46 13.21 -3.20 0.46
C ILE A 46 14.14 -2.02 0.26
N GLU A 47 14.61 -1.89 -0.98
CA GLU A 47 15.24 -0.69 -1.50
C GLU A 47 14.18 0.38 -1.83
N PRO A 48 14.51 1.69 -1.77
CA PRO A 48 13.57 2.78 -2.07
C PRO A 48 12.81 2.59 -3.38
N ALA A 49 13.50 2.24 -4.46
CA ALA A 49 12.92 2.03 -5.79
C ALA A 49 11.92 0.86 -5.85
N LYS A 50 12.04 -0.13 -4.97
CA LYS A 50 11.21 -1.34 -4.96
C LYS A 50 10.04 -1.30 -3.98
N MET A 51 9.88 -0.19 -3.24
CA MET A 51 8.82 -0.07 -2.25
C MET A 51 7.43 -0.21 -2.88
N ASP A 52 7.16 0.49 -3.97
CA ASP A 52 5.82 0.47 -4.58
C ASP A 52 5.53 -0.88 -5.26
N GLU A 53 6.55 -1.56 -5.81
CA GLU A 53 6.45 -2.94 -6.30
C GLU A 53 6.07 -3.90 -5.16
N PHE A 54 6.77 -3.82 -4.03
CA PHE A 54 6.48 -4.66 -2.87
C PHE A 54 5.06 -4.45 -2.34
N LEU A 55 4.61 -3.20 -2.25
CA LEU A 55 3.27 -2.88 -1.77
C LEU A 55 2.17 -3.39 -2.71
N THR A 56 2.42 -3.39 -4.02
CA THR A 56 1.44 -3.78 -5.05
C THR A 56 1.45 -5.28 -5.34
N THR A 57 2.53 -5.98 -5.01
CA THR A 57 2.63 -7.44 -5.10
C THR A 57 1.63 -8.07 -4.13
N HIS A 58 0.81 -9.01 -4.60
CA HIS A 58 -0.28 -9.61 -3.80
C HIS A 58 -1.08 -8.57 -3.03
N ILE A 59 -1.70 -7.62 -3.73
CA ILE A 59 -2.29 -6.43 -3.11
C ILE A 59 -3.21 -6.72 -1.91
N ALA A 60 -3.99 -7.80 -1.96
CA ALA A 60 -4.91 -8.19 -0.89
C ALA A 60 -4.21 -8.74 0.37
N VAL A 61 -2.95 -9.19 0.25
CA VAL A 61 -2.15 -9.73 1.35
C VAL A 61 -1.58 -8.57 2.19
N PRO A 62 -1.84 -8.53 3.51
CA PRO A 62 -1.28 -7.49 4.37
C PRO A 62 0.25 -7.46 4.34
N LYS A 63 0.82 -6.25 4.34
CA LYS A 63 2.26 -6.00 4.31
C LYS A 63 2.78 -5.64 5.70
N VAL A 64 3.71 -6.43 6.23
CA VAL A 64 4.37 -6.19 7.51
C VAL A 64 5.70 -5.49 7.23
N LEU A 65 5.83 -4.22 7.62
CA LEU A 65 7.05 -3.44 7.41
C LEU A 65 7.80 -3.25 8.73
N LEU A 66 9.06 -3.67 8.77
CA LEU A 66 9.98 -3.42 9.87
C LEU A 66 11.04 -2.41 9.45
N PHE A 67 11.00 -1.23 10.06
CA PHE A 67 12.05 -0.22 10.00
C PHE A 67 13.04 -0.47 11.13
N SER A 68 14.33 -0.61 10.81
CA SER A 68 15.37 -0.95 11.78
C SER A 68 16.65 -0.17 11.56
N ASN A 69 17.40 0.04 12.65
CA ASN A 69 18.78 0.55 12.60
C ASN A 69 19.81 -0.51 12.20
N LYS A 70 19.37 -1.75 11.96
CA LYS A 70 20.22 -2.85 11.48
C LYS A 70 20.27 -2.84 9.96
N GLN A 71 21.33 -3.42 9.40
CA GLN A 71 21.47 -3.60 7.95
C GLN A 71 20.79 -4.86 7.42
N LYS A 72 20.47 -5.82 8.29
CA LYS A 72 19.85 -7.10 7.90
C LYS A 72 18.63 -7.39 8.76
N PRO A 73 17.62 -8.10 8.21
CA PRO A 73 16.49 -8.60 8.97
C PRO A 73 16.94 -9.33 10.25
N PRO A 74 16.43 -8.95 11.43
CA PRO A 74 16.70 -9.69 12.65
C PRO A 74 16.16 -11.12 12.54
N VAL A 75 16.84 -12.08 13.15
CA VAL A 75 16.40 -13.49 13.21
C VAL A 75 14.95 -13.62 13.69
N LEU A 76 14.57 -12.78 14.66
CA LEU A 76 13.20 -12.69 15.16
C LEU A 76 12.19 -12.42 14.05
N PHE A 77 12.52 -11.51 13.14
CA PHE A 77 11.66 -11.12 12.03
C PHE A 77 11.62 -12.22 10.95
N ASN A 78 12.74 -12.91 10.72
CA ASN A 78 12.78 -14.09 9.87
C ASN A 78 11.87 -15.21 10.40
N ALA A 79 11.92 -15.49 11.70
CA ALA A 79 11.06 -16.47 12.34
C ALA A 79 9.57 -16.12 12.15
N LEU A 80 9.18 -14.86 12.39
CA LEU A 80 7.81 -14.40 12.14
C LEU A 80 7.40 -14.53 10.67
N SER A 81 8.30 -14.22 9.72
CA SER A 81 8.02 -14.39 8.29
C SER A 81 7.79 -15.84 7.86
N ASN A 82 8.31 -16.81 8.63
CA ASN A 82 8.05 -18.23 8.38
C ASN A 82 6.70 -18.68 8.95
N GLU A 83 6.36 -18.23 10.16
CA GLU A 83 5.06 -18.54 10.79
C GLU A 83 3.87 -18.00 9.98
N PHE A 84 4.03 -16.81 9.42
CA PHE A 84 3.01 -16.15 8.61
C PHE A 84 3.25 -16.30 7.11
N LYS A 85 4.07 -17.29 6.72
CA LYS A 85 4.26 -17.62 5.31
C LYS A 85 2.90 -17.82 4.67
N ASP A 86 2.72 -17.24 3.50
CA ASP A 86 1.46 -17.27 2.76
C ASP A 86 0.27 -16.60 3.44
N LYS A 87 0.45 -15.84 4.51
CA LYS A 87 -0.63 -15.06 5.15
C LYS A 87 -0.33 -13.58 5.18
N LEU A 88 0.93 -13.22 5.37
CA LEU A 88 1.42 -11.85 5.42
C LEU A 88 2.75 -11.76 4.66
N ASP A 89 2.97 -10.66 3.94
CA ASP A 89 4.26 -10.41 3.27
C ASP A 89 5.14 -9.53 4.15
N PHE A 90 6.40 -9.91 4.34
CA PHE A 90 7.32 -9.25 5.25
C PHE A 90 8.35 -8.41 4.50
N GLY A 91 8.42 -7.13 4.83
CA GLY A 91 9.34 -6.14 4.30
C GLY A 91 10.27 -5.59 5.37
N PHE A 92 11.56 -5.53 5.08
CA PHE A 92 12.57 -4.94 5.95
C PHE A 92 13.16 -3.68 5.32
N ILE A 93 13.17 -2.59 6.08
CA ILE A 93 13.71 -1.30 5.66
C ILE A 93 14.82 -0.88 6.65
N SER A 94 16.03 -0.67 6.12
CA SER A 94 17.14 -0.07 6.87
C SER A 94 16.90 1.41 7.11
N GLN A 95 17.32 1.93 8.27
CA GLN A 95 17.29 3.36 8.59
C GLN A 95 18.09 4.22 7.59
N GLU A 96 19.02 3.59 6.86
CA GLU A 96 19.85 4.24 5.83
C GLU A 96 18.98 4.78 4.66
N HIS A 97 17.80 4.19 4.42
CA HIS A 97 16.86 4.64 3.39
C HIS A 97 15.98 5.80 3.90
N THR A 98 16.61 6.96 4.09
CA THR A 98 15.96 8.15 4.70
C THR A 98 14.69 8.62 3.98
N GLU A 99 14.57 8.38 2.68
CA GLU A 99 13.37 8.68 1.89
C GLU A 99 12.15 7.88 2.35
N LEU A 100 12.33 6.56 2.56
CA LEU A 100 11.28 5.69 3.07
C LEU A 100 10.94 6.02 4.51
N VAL A 101 11.95 6.31 5.35
CA VAL A 101 11.74 6.72 6.75
C VAL A 101 10.87 7.98 6.83
N LYS A 102 11.12 8.97 5.95
CA LYS A 102 10.31 10.18 5.83
C LYS A 102 8.91 9.89 5.29
N LYS A 103 8.79 9.10 4.21
CA LYS A 103 7.50 8.72 3.59
C LYS A 103 6.54 8.08 4.60
N PHE A 104 7.06 7.19 5.45
CA PHE A 104 6.29 6.49 6.48
C PHE A 104 6.26 7.21 7.83
N LYS A 105 6.81 8.44 7.93
CA LYS A 105 6.83 9.26 9.15
C LYS A 105 7.40 8.51 10.36
N VAL A 106 8.45 7.70 10.15
CA VAL A 106 9.09 6.90 11.19
C VAL A 106 10.11 7.76 11.94
N THR A 107 9.91 7.95 13.24
CA THR A 107 10.77 8.77 14.10
C THR A 107 11.57 7.96 15.11
N THR A 108 11.15 6.74 15.42
CA THR A 108 11.79 5.87 16.40
C THR A 108 12.10 4.51 15.78
N PHE A 109 13.20 3.90 16.21
CA PHE A 109 13.64 2.59 15.74
C PHE A 109 13.84 1.64 16.93
N PRO A 110 13.55 0.34 16.77
CA PRO A 110 12.88 -0.26 15.62
C PRO A 110 11.38 0.06 15.58
N LYS A 111 10.79 0.14 14.38
CA LYS A 111 9.35 0.39 14.19
C LYS A 111 8.74 -0.69 13.32
N LEU A 112 7.69 -1.33 13.82
CA LEU A 112 6.90 -2.31 13.09
C LEU A 112 5.53 -1.71 12.76
N LEU A 113 5.07 -1.90 11.53
CA LEU A 113 3.72 -1.56 11.12
C LEU A 113 3.14 -2.58 10.15
N VAL A 114 1.82 -2.63 10.06
CA VAL A 114 1.09 -3.40 9.07
C VAL A 114 0.34 -2.44 8.16
N LYS A 115 0.52 -2.61 6.85
CA LYS A 115 -0.22 -1.91 5.81
C LYS A 115 -1.21 -2.86 5.15
N ARG A 116 -2.46 -2.42 5.04
CA ARG A 116 -3.54 -3.12 4.33
C ARG A 116 -4.16 -2.16 3.32
N VAL A 117 -4.72 -2.72 2.25
CA VAL A 117 -5.45 -1.95 1.24
C VAL A 117 -6.59 -1.19 1.90
N ASP A 118 -6.73 0.10 1.57
CA ASP A 118 -7.81 0.97 2.04
C ASP A 118 -7.97 1.09 3.57
N LYS A 119 -6.92 0.73 4.34
CA LYS A 119 -6.88 0.93 5.79
C LYS A 119 -5.69 1.79 6.17
N LYS A 120 -5.85 2.57 7.24
CA LYS A 120 -4.74 3.33 7.83
C LYS A 120 -3.66 2.36 8.32
N ASP A 121 -2.41 2.79 8.24
CA ASP A 121 -1.27 2.00 8.70
C ASP A 121 -1.39 1.72 10.20
N GLU A 122 -1.28 0.45 10.58
CA GLU A 122 -1.42 0.01 11.96
C GLU A 122 -0.04 -0.19 12.57
N HIS A 123 0.31 0.71 13.50
CA HIS A 123 1.61 0.69 14.14
C HIS A 123 1.62 -0.21 15.38
N TYR A 124 2.62 -1.07 15.45
CA TYR A 124 2.87 -1.85 16.65
C TYR A 124 3.37 -0.97 17.80
N LYS A 125 2.89 -1.26 19.01
CA LYS A 125 3.22 -0.53 20.24
C LYS A 125 3.70 -1.43 21.38
N GLY A 126 3.75 -2.74 21.17
CA GLY A 126 4.17 -3.70 22.18
C GLY A 126 5.67 -3.94 22.21
N ASP A 127 6.07 -4.91 23.04
CA ASP A 127 7.44 -5.38 23.15
C ASP A 127 7.95 -6.01 21.85
N MET A 128 9.17 -5.66 21.42
CA MET A 128 9.83 -6.25 20.25
C MET A 128 10.39 -7.65 20.56
N LYS A 129 9.49 -8.56 20.96
CA LYS A 129 9.73 -9.97 21.28
C LYS A 129 8.79 -10.84 20.45
N PHE A 130 9.12 -12.12 20.33
CA PHE A 130 8.39 -13.04 19.45
C PHE A 130 6.91 -13.13 19.80
N THR A 131 6.57 -13.52 21.04
CA THR A 131 5.18 -13.77 21.43
C THR A 131 4.29 -12.52 21.24
N PRO A 132 4.65 -11.33 21.76
CA PRO A 132 3.82 -10.15 21.60
C PRO A 132 3.66 -9.70 20.14
N MET A 133 4.70 -9.87 19.31
CA MET A 133 4.62 -9.56 17.88
C MET A 133 3.79 -10.60 17.14
N PHE A 134 3.94 -11.88 17.46
CA PHE A 134 3.19 -12.97 16.86
C PHE A 134 1.69 -12.82 17.12
N GLU A 135 1.29 -12.63 18.38
CA GLU A 135 -0.12 -12.45 18.75
C GLU A 135 -0.76 -11.26 18.03
N TRP A 136 -0.03 -10.14 17.95
CA TRP A 136 -0.49 -8.96 17.23
C TRP A 136 -0.60 -9.19 15.72
N LEU A 137 0.41 -9.82 15.11
CA LEU A 137 0.42 -10.15 13.68
C LEU A 137 -0.66 -11.17 13.32
N ASN A 138 -0.97 -12.09 14.22
CA ASN A 138 -1.95 -13.15 14.01
C ASN A 138 -3.36 -12.60 13.71
N VAL A 139 -3.74 -11.49 14.35
CA VAL A 139 -5.02 -10.79 14.07
C VAL A 139 -5.16 -10.43 12.59
N PHE A 140 -4.08 -9.98 11.95
CA PHE A 140 -4.11 -9.61 10.53
C PHE A 140 -4.15 -10.85 9.63
N SER A 141 -3.54 -11.95 10.07
CA SER A 141 -3.58 -13.22 9.36
C SER A 141 -4.96 -13.88 9.40
N GLU A 142 -5.74 -13.67 10.46
CA GLU A 142 -7.10 -14.20 10.61
C GLU A 142 -8.13 -13.43 9.78
N THR A 143 -7.90 -12.12 9.56
CA THR A 143 -8.70 -11.34 8.61
C THR A 143 -8.46 -11.71 7.15
N PHE A 144 -7.43 -12.52 6.86
CA PHE A 144 -7.04 -12.91 5.52
C PHE A 144 -6.66 -14.40 5.45
N VAL A 145 -7.65 -15.28 5.28
CA VAL A 145 -7.39 -16.68 4.95
C VAL A 145 -7.15 -16.78 3.45
N LYS A 146 -5.91 -17.10 3.03
CA LYS A 146 -5.63 -17.56 1.65
C LYS A 146 -6.46 -18.81 1.37
N GLY A 147 -7.65 -18.62 0.79
CA GLY A 147 -8.63 -19.69 0.55
C GLY A 147 -9.95 -19.21 -0.06
N GLY A 148 -10.27 -17.92 0.02
CA GLY A 148 -11.40 -17.32 -0.70
C GLY A 148 -10.93 -16.37 -1.78
N GLY A 149 -10.76 -16.84 -3.02
CA GLY A 149 -10.62 -15.95 -4.19
C GLY A 149 -9.35 -16.03 -5.02
N PHE A 150 -8.58 -17.14 -4.96
CA PHE A 150 -7.65 -17.45 -6.05
C PHE A 150 -8.44 -18.01 -7.25
N ALA A 151 -8.99 -17.08 -8.01
CA ALA A 151 -9.30 -17.28 -9.42
C ALA A 151 -8.59 -16.19 -10.24
N ASP A 152 -7.30 -15.97 -9.95
CA ASP A 152 -6.39 -15.47 -10.97
C ASP A 152 -5.80 -16.70 -11.66
N HIS A 153 -6.42 -17.08 -12.78
CA HIS A 153 -5.77 -17.91 -13.78
C HIS A 153 -4.65 -17.10 -14.43
N GLY A 154 -3.47 -17.13 -13.82
CA GLY A 154 -2.20 -17.11 -14.52
C GLY A 154 -1.53 -18.47 -14.27
N PRO A 155 -0.98 -19.17 -15.28
CA PRO A 155 -0.53 -20.53 -15.10
C PRO A 155 0.61 -20.60 -14.09
N ALA A 156 0.49 -21.58 -13.20
CA ALA A 156 1.51 -21.96 -12.24
C ALA A 156 2.81 -22.30 -12.99
N GLY A 157 3.84 -21.50 -12.75
CA GLY A 157 5.19 -21.78 -13.23
C GLY A 157 5.93 -20.53 -13.65
N GLU A 158 6.28 -19.70 -12.68
CA GLU A 158 7.52 -18.89 -12.72
C GLU A 158 7.67 -18.16 -11.37
N ALA A 159 8.26 -18.85 -10.40
CA ALA A 159 9.01 -18.19 -9.34
C ALA A 159 10.29 -17.64 -9.98
N GLY A 160 10.20 -16.46 -10.60
CA GLY A 160 11.32 -15.82 -11.26
C GLY A 160 10.87 -14.60 -12.05
N ALA A 161 11.38 -13.43 -11.66
CA ALA A 161 11.28 -12.17 -12.39
C ALA A 161 9.89 -11.54 -12.54
N ALA A 162 9.41 -10.85 -11.51
CA ALA A 162 8.48 -9.74 -11.68
C ALA A 162 9.22 -8.41 -11.50
N GLY A 163 10.22 -8.18 -12.36
CA GLY A 163 10.84 -6.86 -12.51
C GLY A 163 10.13 -6.08 -13.62
N GLY A 164 9.63 -4.88 -13.29
CA GLY A 164 9.50 -3.73 -14.19
C GLY A 164 8.59 -3.87 -15.43
N ALA A 165 7.31 -3.52 -15.28
CA ALA A 165 6.44 -2.84 -16.28
C ALA A 165 4.97 -2.82 -15.82
N ASP A 166 4.57 -3.73 -14.94
CA ASP A 166 3.18 -3.94 -14.51
C ASP A 166 2.88 -3.52 -13.06
N ALA A 167 3.84 -2.90 -12.37
CA ALA A 167 3.56 -2.32 -11.06
C ALA A 167 2.48 -1.23 -11.24
N LYS A 168 1.42 -1.32 -10.44
CA LYS A 168 0.32 -0.33 -10.40
C LYS A 168 0.34 0.44 -9.06
N PRO A 169 1.28 1.38 -8.84
CA PRO A 169 1.46 2.07 -7.56
C PRO A 169 0.20 2.73 -7.00
N TRP A 170 -0.71 3.18 -7.88
CA TRP A 170 -1.96 3.83 -7.47
C TRP A 170 -2.89 2.93 -6.66
N LEU A 171 -2.75 1.61 -6.72
CA LEU A 171 -3.65 0.71 -5.99
C LEU A 171 -3.38 0.67 -4.47
N VAL A 172 -2.23 1.16 -4.02
CA VAL A 172 -1.85 1.18 -2.60
C VAL A 172 -1.83 2.59 -2.00
N GLN A 173 -2.07 3.60 -2.84
CA GLN A 173 -2.17 5.00 -2.41
C GLN A 173 -3.58 5.26 -1.86
N SER A 174 -3.67 6.03 -0.78
CA SER A 174 -4.95 6.38 -0.16
C SER A 174 -5.74 7.37 -1.01
N ILE A 175 -5.02 8.31 -1.65
CA ILE A 175 -5.51 9.33 -2.57
C ILE A 175 -4.67 9.25 -3.87
N PRO A 176 -4.93 8.28 -4.77
CA PRO A 176 -4.11 8.12 -5.98
C PRO A 176 -4.28 9.25 -6.99
N GLU A 177 -3.29 9.44 -7.86
CA GLU A 177 -3.43 10.33 -9.03
C GLU A 177 -4.31 9.67 -10.09
N LEU A 178 -5.24 10.43 -10.66
CA LEU A 178 -6.10 10.05 -11.75
C LEU A 178 -5.45 10.41 -13.11
N THR A 179 -5.02 9.38 -13.83
CA THR A 179 -4.30 9.47 -15.11
C THR A 179 -4.82 8.45 -16.12
N LYS A 180 -4.33 8.48 -17.36
CA LYS A 180 -4.60 7.46 -18.39
C LYS A 180 -4.36 6.02 -17.90
N ALA A 181 -3.33 5.81 -17.08
CA ALA A 181 -2.95 4.49 -16.57
C ALA A 181 -3.82 4.03 -15.39
N SER A 182 -4.20 4.96 -14.50
CA SER A 182 -4.95 4.64 -13.27
C SER A 182 -6.46 4.75 -13.41
N GLN A 183 -6.98 5.50 -14.40
CA GLN A 183 -8.40 5.90 -14.51
C GLN A 183 -9.41 4.77 -14.34
N HIS A 184 -9.14 3.61 -14.93
CA HIS A 184 -10.05 2.48 -14.86
C HIS A 184 -10.08 1.90 -13.44
N ASP A 185 -8.94 1.79 -12.79
CA ASP A 185 -8.83 1.15 -11.49
C ASP A 185 -9.28 2.10 -10.37
N VAL A 186 -9.01 3.41 -10.48
CA VAL A 186 -9.30 4.37 -9.40
C VAL A 186 -10.69 5.03 -9.49
N CYS A 187 -11.26 5.15 -10.69
CA CYS A 187 -12.56 5.81 -10.87
C CYS A 187 -13.54 5.01 -11.73
N PHE A 188 -13.13 4.60 -12.94
CA PHE A 188 -14.12 4.22 -13.95
C PHE A 188 -14.67 2.79 -13.87
N LYS A 189 -14.02 1.88 -13.15
CA LYS A 189 -14.61 0.58 -12.79
C LYS A 189 -15.41 0.63 -11.47
N GLN A 190 -15.27 1.73 -10.72
CA GLN A 190 -15.84 1.83 -9.39
C GLN A 190 -17.35 2.09 -9.42
N LYS A 191 -18.09 1.46 -8.52
CA LYS A 191 -19.54 1.65 -8.37
C LYS A 191 -19.80 2.74 -7.33
N GLY A 192 -19.59 3.99 -7.73
CA GLY A 192 -19.76 5.14 -6.85
C GLY A 192 -19.44 6.48 -7.53
N LEU A 193 -19.17 7.48 -6.69
CA LEU A 193 -18.81 8.83 -7.12
C LEU A 193 -17.32 9.06 -6.88
N CYS A 194 -16.63 9.56 -7.90
CA CYS A 194 -15.21 9.91 -7.82
C CYS A 194 -15.07 11.36 -7.37
N VAL A 195 -14.55 11.58 -6.17
CA VAL A 195 -14.13 12.89 -5.68
C VAL A 195 -12.73 13.15 -6.19
N ILE A 196 -12.60 14.11 -7.11
CA ILE A 196 -11.37 14.43 -7.83
C ILE A 196 -10.89 15.79 -7.34
N TYR A 197 -9.79 15.80 -6.59
CA TYR A 197 -9.10 17.01 -6.18
C TYR A 197 -8.24 17.55 -7.33
N LEU A 198 -8.58 18.74 -7.81
CA LEU A 198 -7.92 19.37 -8.95
C LEU A 198 -6.85 20.32 -8.44
N LYS A 199 -5.60 20.13 -8.85
CA LYS A 199 -4.50 21.01 -8.47
C LYS A 199 -3.49 21.19 -9.60
N ARG A 200 -2.60 22.15 -9.40
CA ARG A 200 -1.40 22.37 -10.20
C ARG A 200 -0.17 21.80 -9.49
N GLY A 201 0.83 21.38 -10.26
CA GLY A 201 2.05 20.75 -9.78
C GLY A 201 1.99 19.22 -9.71
N ASP A 202 3.18 18.62 -9.62
CA ASP A 202 3.40 17.19 -9.90
C ASP A 202 3.13 16.24 -8.71
N THR A 203 2.85 16.77 -7.52
CA THR A 203 2.64 15.97 -6.31
C THR A 203 1.51 16.52 -5.46
N LEU A 204 0.84 15.64 -4.71
CA LEU A 204 -0.11 16.03 -3.66
C LEU A 204 0.68 16.38 -2.39
N ALA A 205 0.48 17.59 -1.84
CA ALA A 205 1.19 18.00 -0.63
C ALA A 205 0.67 17.23 0.59
N ALA A 206 1.51 17.05 1.61
CA ALA A 206 1.19 16.20 2.76
C ALA A 206 -0.01 16.70 3.59
N ASP A 207 -0.23 18.01 3.63
CA ASP A 207 -1.38 18.66 4.25
C ASP A 207 -2.66 18.51 3.43
N GLU A 208 -2.57 18.61 2.10
CA GLU A 208 -3.67 18.31 1.17
C GLU A 208 -4.09 16.83 1.26
N GLU A 209 -3.13 15.91 1.22
CA GLU A 209 -3.37 14.46 1.36
C GLU A 209 -4.06 14.18 2.69
N LYS A 210 -3.52 14.70 3.80
CA LYS A 210 -4.12 14.53 5.13
C LYS A 210 -5.55 15.08 5.20
N MET A 211 -5.82 16.25 4.62
CA MET A 211 -7.16 16.83 4.58
C MET A 211 -8.16 15.91 3.86
N LEU A 212 -7.76 15.37 2.70
CA LEU A 212 -8.58 14.45 1.92
C LEU A 212 -8.78 13.11 2.63
N GLU A 213 -7.76 12.59 3.31
CA GLU A 213 -7.89 11.37 4.13
C GLU A 213 -8.84 11.56 5.32
N ASP A 214 -8.77 12.71 5.98
CA ASP A 214 -9.65 13.05 7.10
C ASP A 214 -11.10 13.18 6.62
N LEU A 215 -11.34 13.77 5.44
CA LEU A 215 -12.66 13.79 4.82
C LEU A 215 -13.13 12.39 4.39
N LYS A 216 -12.28 11.61 3.73
CA LYS A 216 -12.55 10.20 3.35
C LYS A 216 -13.03 9.42 4.57
N ALA A 217 -12.33 9.52 5.70
CA ALA A 217 -12.72 8.84 6.94
C ALA A 217 -14.10 9.28 7.46
N LYS A 218 -14.42 10.59 7.43
CA LYS A 218 -15.73 11.12 7.84
C LYS A 218 -16.86 10.60 6.96
N PHE A 219 -16.66 10.56 5.65
CA PHE A 219 -17.69 10.14 4.73
C PHE A 219 -17.86 8.61 4.68
N VAL A 220 -16.85 7.81 5.03
CA VAL A 220 -17.05 6.34 5.15
C VAL A 220 -18.11 6.01 6.21
N SER A 221 -18.11 6.67 7.37
CA SER A 221 -19.09 6.41 8.43
C SER A 221 -20.49 6.96 8.11
N HIS A 222 -20.58 8.12 7.45
CA HIS A 222 -21.87 8.74 7.09
C HIS A 222 -22.59 8.07 5.92
N LEU A 223 -21.90 7.23 5.14
CA LEU A 223 -22.43 6.65 3.89
C LEU A 223 -22.91 5.21 4.00
N ALA A 224 -22.53 4.49 5.06
CA ALA A 224 -22.91 3.08 5.26
C ALA A 224 -24.44 2.86 5.17
N ASP A 225 -25.23 3.85 5.61
CA ASP A 225 -26.69 3.78 5.62
C ASP A 225 -27.36 4.33 4.35
N ARG A 226 -26.63 5.03 3.48
CA ARG A 226 -27.17 5.75 2.30
C ARG A 226 -26.83 5.11 0.95
N GLY A 227 -25.98 4.07 0.93
CA GLY A 227 -25.70 3.29 -0.27
C GLY A 227 -24.88 3.99 -1.37
N VAL A 228 -24.23 5.11 -1.05
CA VAL A 228 -23.36 5.86 -1.98
C VAL A 228 -21.92 5.75 -1.49
N THR A 229 -20.97 5.35 -2.36
CA THR A 229 -19.54 5.30 -2.01
C THR A 229 -18.78 6.40 -2.73
N PHE A 230 -17.94 7.14 -1.98
CA PHE A 230 -17.00 8.10 -2.55
C PHE A 230 -15.61 7.47 -2.71
N TYR A 231 -15.07 7.55 -3.91
CA TYR A 231 -13.69 7.19 -4.24
C TYR A 231 -12.89 8.48 -4.36
N TRP A 232 -11.73 8.55 -3.72
CA TRP A 232 -10.98 9.80 -3.58
C TRP A 232 -9.70 9.72 -4.40
N MET A 233 -9.42 10.76 -5.18
CA MET A 233 -8.25 10.86 -6.05
C MET A 233 -7.91 12.32 -6.32
N TRP A 234 -6.76 12.57 -6.94
CA TRP A 234 -6.37 13.90 -7.38
C TRP A 234 -5.95 13.91 -8.86
N MET A 235 -5.97 15.08 -9.49
CA MET A 235 -5.60 15.24 -10.91
C MET A 235 -4.72 16.47 -11.07
N ASN A 236 -3.61 16.31 -11.80
CA ASN A 236 -2.73 17.41 -12.20
C ASN A 236 -3.27 18.13 -13.43
N MET A 237 -3.70 19.38 -13.23
CA MET A 237 -4.34 20.20 -14.25
C MET A 237 -3.35 20.91 -15.18
N ASP A 238 -2.05 20.89 -14.87
CA ASP A 238 -1.01 21.34 -15.80
C ASP A 238 -0.77 20.30 -16.91
N VAL A 239 -1.10 19.03 -16.62
CA VAL A 239 -0.94 17.89 -17.53
C VAL A 239 -2.26 17.58 -18.25
N GLU A 240 -3.37 17.39 -17.52
CA GLU A 240 -4.65 16.97 -18.07
C GLU A 240 -5.47 18.16 -18.64
N LYS A 241 -4.95 18.81 -19.68
CA LYS A 241 -5.48 20.07 -20.23
C LYS A 241 -6.91 19.96 -20.78
N GLU A 242 -7.29 18.86 -21.41
CA GLU A 242 -8.67 18.73 -21.92
C GLU A 242 -9.69 18.60 -20.78
N PHE A 243 -9.28 18.06 -19.62
CA PHE A 243 -10.12 18.03 -18.42
C PHE A 243 -10.30 19.42 -17.81
N HIS A 244 -9.32 20.33 -17.95
CA HIS A 244 -9.48 21.74 -17.58
C HIS A 244 -10.65 22.38 -18.36
N THR A 245 -10.73 22.12 -19.65
CA THR A 245 -11.81 22.63 -20.50
C THR A 245 -13.15 22.01 -20.14
N LEU A 246 -13.19 20.70 -19.85
CA LEU A 246 -14.43 20.02 -19.46
C LEU A 246 -15.00 20.59 -18.15
N PHE A 247 -14.14 20.74 -17.14
CA PHE A 247 -14.58 21.14 -15.80
C PHE A 247 -14.80 22.63 -15.65
N GLU A 248 -14.25 23.46 -16.55
CA GLU A 248 -14.44 24.92 -16.55
C GLU A 248 -14.10 25.54 -15.18
N VAL A 249 -12.95 25.14 -14.61
CA VAL A 249 -12.49 25.60 -13.29
C VAL A 249 -11.53 26.76 -13.46
N GLU A 250 -11.81 27.87 -12.78
CA GLU A 250 -11.00 29.11 -12.87
C GLU A 250 -9.90 29.19 -11.81
N LYS A 251 -10.14 28.59 -10.63
CA LYS A 251 -9.26 28.66 -9.47
C LYS A 251 -8.79 27.28 -9.03
N TYR A 252 -7.51 27.19 -8.67
CA TYR A 252 -6.90 25.98 -8.11
C TYR A 252 -6.33 26.26 -6.72
N PRO A 253 -6.37 25.28 -5.79
CA PRO A 253 -7.00 23.97 -5.95
C PRO A 253 -8.54 24.02 -5.95
N SER A 254 -9.17 23.02 -6.57
CA SER A 254 -10.64 22.88 -6.63
C SER A 254 -11.06 21.41 -6.52
N VAL A 255 -12.36 21.12 -6.51
CA VAL A 255 -12.89 19.75 -6.46
C VAL A 255 -14.01 19.56 -7.46
N VAL A 256 -13.97 18.41 -8.14
CA VAL A 256 -15.05 17.89 -8.97
C VAL A 256 -15.49 16.54 -8.42
N VAL A 257 -16.80 16.32 -8.39
CA VAL A 257 -17.36 14.99 -8.11
C VAL A 257 -17.94 14.42 -9.39
N PHE A 258 -17.32 13.36 -9.87
CA PHE A 258 -17.65 12.70 -11.12
C PHE A 258 -18.46 11.43 -10.87
N ASN A 259 -19.57 11.29 -11.57
CA ASN A 259 -20.41 10.10 -11.59
C ASN A 259 -20.15 9.34 -12.89
N ASN A 260 -19.44 8.21 -12.81
CA ASN A 260 -19.09 7.42 -13.99
C ASN A 260 -20.10 6.30 -14.30
N LYS A 261 -21.40 6.56 -14.14
CA LYS A 261 -22.39 5.58 -14.58
C LYS A 261 -22.31 5.42 -16.11
N LYS A 262 -22.19 4.17 -16.58
CA LYS A 262 -21.92 3.81 -17.99
C LYS A 262 -22.82 4.53 -19.01
N ASP A 263 -24.10 4.72 -18.66
CA ASP A 263 -25.14 5.36 -19.49
C ASP A 263 -25.19 6.90 -19.36
N ARG A 264 -24.71 7.46 -18.25
CA ARG A 264 -24.89 8.88 -17.92
C ARG A 264 -23.71 9.40 -17.09
N LYS A 265 -22.58 9.59 -17.77
CA LYS A 265 -21.44 10.27 -17.18
C LYS A 265 -21.80 11.73 -16.93
N ARG A 266 -21.54 12.20 -15.72
CA ARG A 266 -21.88 13.56 -15.32
C ARG A 266 -21.00 13.98 -14.15
N PHE A 267 -20.81 15.27 -13.98
CA PHE A 267 -20.04 15.81 -12.85
C PHE A 267 -20.71 17.02 -12.23
N THR A 268 -20.36 17.30 -10.99
CA THR A 268 -20.60 18.59 -10.35
C THR A 268 -19.26 19.15 -9.89
N LYS A 269 -19.09 20.47 -9.96
CA LYS A 269 -17.89 21.14 -9.47
C LYS A 269 -18.19 21.92 -8.20
N MET A 270 -17.14 22.20 -7.44
CA MET A 270 -17.19 23.21 -6.39
C MET A 270 -17.44 24.60 -7.01
N GLY A 271 -18.05 25.52 -6.26
CA GLY A 271 -18.28 26.89 -6.72
C GLY A 271 -16.96 27.61 -7.02
N ASP A 272 -16.94 28.44 -8.07
CA ASP A 272 -15.73 29.11 -8.56
C ASP A 272 -15.17 30.15 -7.56
N ASP A 273 -16.02 30.62 -6.64
CA ASP A 273 -15.69 31.55 -5.55
C ASP A 273 -15.09 30.86 -4.31
N LYS A 274 -15.11 29.52 -4.27
CA LYS A 274 -14.70 28.75 -3.09
C LYS A 274 -13.29 28.18 -3.22
N ASP A 275 -12.55 28.24 -2.12
CA ASP A 275 -11.29 27.51 -1.96
C ASP A 275 -11.55 26.04 -1.57
N ALA A 276 -10.68 25.13 -2.03
CA ALA A 276 -10.77 23.70 -1.74
C ALA A 276 -10.34 23.35 -0.30
N THR A 277 -11.04 23.92 0.67
CA THR A 277 -10.89 23.65 2.10
C THR A 277 -11.74 22.46 2.52
N SER A 278 -11.41 21.87 3.68
CA SER A 278 -12.19 20.75 4.26
C SER A 278 -13.69 21.06 4.31
N ASP A 279 -14.07 22.27 4.75
CA ASP A 279 -15.48 22.64 4.93
C ASP A 279 -16.20 22.83 3.60
N ASN A 280 -15.57 23.48 2.62
CA ASN A 280 -16.17 23.67 1.31
C ASN A 280 -16.34 22.36 0.54
N ILE A 281 -15.39 21.43 0.67
CA ILE A 281 -15.49 20.08 0.08
C ILE A 281 -16.61 19.30 0.78
N LYS A 282 -16.67 19.34 2.12
CA LYS A 282 -17.75 18.72 2.88
C LYS A 282 -19.13 19.24 2.45
N ASP A 283 -19.29 20.55 2.32
CA ASP A 283 -20.55 21.18 1.87
C ASP A 283 -20.98 20.69 0.49
N LEU A 284 -20.04 20.54 -0.45
CA LEU A 284 -20.33 20.00 -1.78
C LEU A 284 -20.84 18.55 -1.68
N LEU A 285 -20.16 17.71 -0.89
CA LEU A 285 -20.53 16.32 -0.71
C LEU A 285 -21.88 16.17 0.00
N ASP A 286 -22.15 16.99 1.02
CA ASP A 286 -23.44 17.00 1.72
C ASP A 286 -24.58 17.42 0.78
N LYS A 287 -24.37 18.41 -0.10
CA LYS A 287 -25.35 18.77 -1.15
C LYS A 287 -25.62 17.63 -2.13
N ILE A 288 -24.58 16.86 -2.49
CA ILE A 288 -24.74 15.69 -3.35
C ILE A 288 -25.57 14.61 -2.65
N LEU A 289 -25.30 14.36 -1.37
CA LEU A 289 -26.06 13.39 -0.58
C LEU A 289 -27.49 13.85 -0.27
N GLY A 290 -27.72 15.16 -0.19
CA GLY A 290 -29.04 15.76 -0.03
C GLY A 290 -29.87 15.79 -1.32
N GLY A 291 -29.23 15.56 -2.49
CA GLY A 291 -29.90 15.59 -3.79
C GLY A 291 -29.99 16.98 -4.43
N ASP A 292 -29.42 18.01 -3.78
CA ASP A 292 -29.47 19.41 -4.24
C ASP A 292 -28.36 19.76 -5.26
N ALA A 293 -27.37 18.88 -5.42
CA ALA A 293 -26.27 19.11 -6.35
C ALA A 293 -26.73 19.01 -7.81
N ARG A 294 -26.34 20.01 -8.61
CA ARG A 294 -26.61 20.05 -10.05
C ARG A 294 -25.45 19.42 -10.81
N PHE A 295 -25.75 18.37 -11.58
CA PHE A 295 -24.76 17.68 -12.39
C PHE A 295 -24.83 18.12 -13.86
N LYS A 296 -23.66 18.39 -14.46
CA LYS A 296 -23.47 18.61 -15.90
C LYS A 296 -23.17 17.27 -16.58
N ASN A 297 -23.86 16.97 -17.67
CA ASN A 297 -23.63 15.74 -18.44
C ASN A 297 -22.31 15.79 -19.20
N VAL A 298 -21.67 14.63 -19.35
CA VAL A 298 -20.43 14.44 -20.10
C VAL A 298 -20.70 13.41 -21.20
N PRO A 299 -21.14 13.85 -22.39
CA PRO A 299 -21.41 12.94 -23.50
C PRO A 299 -20.12 12.27 -23.98
N ASP A 300 -19.07 13.06 -24.17
CA ASP A 300 -17.77 12.62 -24.65
C ASP A 300 -16.70 12.82 -23.57
N MET A 301 -15.90 11.77 -23.34
CA MET A 301 -14.78 11.84 -22.41
C MET A 301 -13.61 12.60 -23.05
N PRO A 302 -12.96 13.52 -22.32
CA PRO A 302 -11.74 14.16 -22.79
C PRO A 302 -10.63 13.14 -23.03
N LYS A 303 -9.71 13.47 -23.94
CA LYS A 303 -8.50 12.66 -24.11
C LYS A 303 -7.56 12.90 -22.92
N TRP A 304 -6.95 11.81 -22.48
CA TRP A 304 -5.90 11.85 -21.49
C TRP A 304 -4.60 12.35 -22.09
N ALA A 305 -3.81 13.07 -21.30
CA ALA A 305 -2.48 13.46 -21.70
C ALA A 305 -1.59 12.23 -21.96
N ASP A 306 -0.79 12.29 -23.02
CA ASP A 306 0.25 11.30 -23.28
C ASP A 306 1.46 11.61 -22.37
N ARG A 307 1.39 11.07 -21.17
CA ARG A 307 2.51 11.02 -20.25
C ARG A 307 3.46 9.97 -20.78
N ALA A 308 4.58 10.37 -21.38
CA ALA A 308 5.69 9.44 -21.58
C ALA A 308 5.93 8.78 -20.21
N GLN A 309 5.78 7.46 -20.12
CA GLN A 309 6.23 6.75 -18.92
C GLN A 309 7.65 7.28 -18.67
N LYS A 310 7.88 7.88 -17.50
CA LYS A 310 9.25 8.16 -17.05
C LYS A 310 9.93 6.80 -17.00
N LYS A 311 10.49 6.36 -18.14
CA LYS A 311 11.58 5.41 -18.15
C LYS A 311 12.62 6.15 -17.33
N GLU A 312 12.88 5.67 -16.13
CA GLU A 312 14.11 5.98 -15.42
C GLU A 312 15.23 5.72 -16.43
N LYS A 313 15.69 6.80 -17.04
CA LYS A 313 17.03 6.85 -17.60
C LYS A 313 17.92 6.93 -16.38
N ASP A 314 18.25 5.76 -15.85
CA ASP A 314 19.52 5.57 -15.15
C ASP A 314 20.61 5.80 -16.21
N GLU A 315 21.03 7.06 -16.35
CA GLU A 315 22.27 7.42 -17.05
C GLU A 315 23.39 7.43 -16.01
N LEU A 316 24.18 6.33 -16.08
CA LEU A 316 25.57 6.10 -15.66
C LEU A 316 26.05 6.54 -14.27
#